data_AF-A0A2T6FVS3-F1
#
_entry.id   AF-A0A2T6FVS3-F1
#
_cell.length_a   1.000
_cell.length_b   1.000
_cell.length_c   1.000
_cell.angle_alpha   90.00
_cell.angle_beta   90.00
_cell.angle_gamma   90.00
#
_symmetry.space_group_name_H-M   'P 1'
#
loop_
_entity.id
_entity.type
_entity.pdbx_description
1 polymer ?
#
loop_
_entity_poly.entity_id
_entity_poly.type
_entity_poly.pdbx_seq_one_letter_code
_entity_poly.pdbx_strand_id
1 'polypeptide(L)' 'MSENERQANQANRQLPIATNEDVEFTSELADQADVAARERAADADERQQGQA' A
#
# COMPACT_ATOMS: atom_id res chain seq x y z
N MET A 1 -19.66 -23.63 1.02
CA MET A 1 -19.53 -22.29 1.62
C MET A 1 -20.92 -21.69 1.72
N SER A 2 -21.41 -21.61 2.94
CA SER A 2 -22.63 -20.91 3.35
C SER A 2 -22.49 -19.40 3.12
N GLU A 3 -23.62 -18.70 3.06
CA GLU A 3 -23.65 -17.24 2.88
C GLU A 3 -22.95 -16.51 4.03
N ASN A 4 -23.04 -17.03 5.26
CA ASN A 4 -22.29 -16.53 6.41
C ASN A 4 -20.77 -16.61 6.20
N GLU A 5 -20.26 -17.71 5.63
CA GLU A 5 -18.82 -17.85 5.34
C GLU A 5 -18.36 -16.91 4.22
N ARG A 6 -19.24 -16.53 3.29
CA ARG A 6 -18.93 -15.55 2.23
C ARG A 6 -18.90 -14.12 2.77
N GLN A 7 -19.86 -13.74 3.61
CA GLN A 7 -19.91 -12.41 4.23
C GLN A 7 -18.75 -12.20 5.21
N ALA A 8 -18.43 -13.20 6.05
CA ALA A 8 -17.27 -13.14 6.93
C ALA A 8 -15.95 -12.99 6.14
N ASN A 9 -15.83 -13.70 5.00
CA ASN A 9 -14.67 -13.54 4.11
C ASN A 9 -14.61 -12.16 3.42
N GLN A 10 -15.74 -11.51 3.14
CA GLN A 10 -15.76 -10.17 2.53
C GLN A 10 -15.40 -9.07 3.52
N ALA A 11 -15.85 -9.18 4.77
CA ALA A 11 -15.45 -8.27 5.85
C ALA A 11 -13.95 -8.40 6.16
N ASN A 12 -13.40 -9.61 6.10
CA ASN A 12 -11.94 -9.86 6.26
C ASN A 12 -11.07 -9.45 5.07
N ARG A 13 -11.66 -9.04 3.94
CA ARG A 13 -10.92 -8.62 2.74
C ARG A 13 -10.55 -7.13 2.72
N GLN A 14 -11.08 -6.33 3.65
CA GLN A 14 -10.78 -4.91 3.78
C GLN A 14 -9.67 -4.70 4.79
N LEU A 15 -8.52 -5.33 4.54
CA LEU A 15 -7.32 -5.09 5.33
C LEU A 15 -6.75 -3.70 4.98
N PRO A 16 -6.14 -2.99 5.94
CA PRO A 16 -5.45 -1.74 5.65
C PRO A 16 -4.39 -2.01 4.58
N ILE A 17 -4.34 -1.13 3.58
CA ILE A 17 -3.30 -1.21 2.56
C ILE A 17 -2.14 -0.32 3.02
N ALA A 18 -0.94 -0.87 2.98
CA ALA A 18 0.27 -0.13 3.31
C ALA A 18 0.54 0.99 2.31
N THR A 19 1.23 2.02 2.77
CA THR A 19 1.65 3.22 2.04
C THR A 19 3.18 3.38 2.12
N ASN A 20 3.76 4.25 1.29
CA ASN A 20 5.18 4.56 1.32
C ASN A 20 5.63 5.17 2.66
N GLU A 21 4.73 5.80 3.42
CA GLU A 21 5.01 6.40 4.73
C GLU A 21 5.08 5.36 5.86
N ASP A 22 4.60 4.13 5.65
CA ASP A 22 4.69 3.05 6.65
C ASP A 22 6.13 2.53 6.83
N VAL A 23 7.06 2.97 5.97
CA VAL A 23 8.47 2.62 6.03
C VAL A 23 9.33 3.88 6.01
N GLU A 24 10.26 3.97 6.95
CA GLU A 24 11.17 5.13 7.04
C GLU A 24 12.18 5.14 5.89
N PHE A 25 12.33 6.30 5.24
CA PHE A 25 13.32 6.52 4.19
C PHE A 25 14.45 7.43 4.67
N THR A 26 15.70 6.99 4.50
CA THR A 26 16.90 7.74 4.88
C THR A 26 17.72 8.12 3.66
N SER A 27 17.74 9.42 3.33
CA SER A 27 18.47 9.93 2.16
C SER A 27 19.99 9.70 2.19
N GLU A 28 20.60 9.61 3.38
CA GLU A 28 22.04 9.39 3.53
C GLU A 28 22.51 7.99 3.12
N LEU A 29 21.61 7.01 3.18
CA LEU A 29 21.87 5.61 2.82
C LEU A 29 21.30 5.26 1.44
N ALA A 30 20.52 6.16 0.85
CA ALA A 30 19.81 5.93 -0.39
C ALA A 30 20.72 6.13 -1.61
N ASP A 31 20.68 5.18 -2.53
CA ASP A 31 21.24 5.35 -3.86
C ASP A 31 20.19 5.90 -4.85
N GLN A 32 20.58 6.04 -6.12
CA GLN A 32 19.67 6.53 -7.17
C GLN A 32 18.46 5.60 -7.39
N ALA A 33 18.63 4.30 -7.21
CA ALA A 33 17.54 3.34 -7.35
C ALA A 33 16.54 3.46 -6.20
N ASP A 34 17.03 3.71 -4.99
CA ASP A 34 16.19 3.95 -3.81
C ASP A 34 15.35 5.22 -3.97
N VAL A 35 15.95 6.30 -4.49
CA VAL A 35 15.22 7.55 -4.77
C VAL A 35 14.11 7.30 -5.80
N ALA A 36 14.42 6.60 -6.90
CA ALA A 36 13.43 6.27 -7.93
C ALA A 36 12.34 5.31 -7.41
N ALA A 37 12.66 4.44 -6.45
CA ALA A 37 11.70 3.56 -5.81
C ALA A 37 10.73 4.36 -4.92
N ARG A 38 11.25 5.32 -4.15
CA ARG A 38 10.43 6.22 -3.32
C ARG A 38 9.43 7.03 -4.14
N GLU A 39 9.85 7.56 -5.29
CA GLU A 39 8.98 8.28 -6.22
C GLU A 39 7.89 7.38 -6.80
N ARG A 40 8.26 6.19 -7.26
CA ARG A 40 7.30 5.19 -7.77
C ARG A 40 6.29 4.72 -6.71
N ALA A 41 6.71 4.64 -5.45
CA ALA A 41 5.83 4.28 -4.34
C ALA A 41 4.80 5.38 -4.08
N ALA A 42 5.22 6.65 -4.03
CA ALA A 42 4.31 7.79 -3.88
C ALA A 42 3.25 7.83 -5.01
N ASP A 43 3.67 7.67 -6.27
CA ASP A 43 2.74 7.61 -7.41
C ASP A 43 1.77 6.42 -7.34
N ALA A 44 2.18 5.31 -6.71
CA ALA A 44 1.30 4.15 -6.51
C ALA A 44 0.26 4.43 -5.42
N ASP A 45 0.66 5.05 -4.32
CA ASP A 45 -0.24 5.43 -3.23
C ASP A 45 -1.27 6.44 -3.69
N GLU A 46 -0.87 7.47 -4.45
CA GLU A 46 -1.81 8.45 -5.03
C GLU A 46 -2.85 7.77 -5.91
N ARG A 47 -2.42 6.85 -6.79
CA ARG A 47 -3.34 6.09 -7.64
C ARG A 47 -4.29 5.21 -6.84
N GLN A 48 -3.81 4.61 -5.75
CA GLN A 48 -4.62 3.74 -4.90
C GLN A 48 -5.64 4.54 -4.07
N GLN A 49 -5.25 5.70 -3.53
CA GLN A 49 -6.12 6.56 -2.72
C GLN A 49 -7.13 7.34 -3.58
N GLY A 50 -6.80 7.65 -4.83
CA GLY A 50 -7.71 8.27 -5.81
C GLY A 50 -8.74 7.31 -6.43
N GLN A 51 -8.64 6.01 -6.16
CA GLN A 51 -9.65 5.01 -6.50
C GLN A 51 -10.61 4.83 -5.31
N ALA A 52 -11.48 5.81 -5.09
CA ALA A 52 -12.61 5.73 -4.15
C ALA A 52 -13.94 5.70 -4.90
#